data_AF-A0A3R9X524-F1
#
_entry.id   AF-A0A3R9X524-F1
#
_cell.length_a   1.000
_cell.length_b   1.000
_cell.length_c   1.000
_cell.angle_alpha   90.00
_cell.angle_beta   90.00
_cell.angle_gamma   90.00
#
_symmetry.space_group_name_H-M   'P 1'
#
loop_
_entity.id
_entity.type
_entity.pdbx_description
1 polymer ?
#
loop_
_entity_poly.entity_id
_entity_poly.type
_entity_poly.pdbx_seq_one_letter_code
_entity_poly.pdbx_strand_id
1 'polypeptide(L)'
;MVVERDLVEAASKDEKKVFKVVVWAGWPVDGFVTERDAFRERGLKLLDKMLVQGLTDFFEDIYGIYGFLPAVVGRINGRNILRLKSSLPSFVYGIEAIRKVRACLKDSVPLISADKVHKIGITGSGVKIGIVDTGVDAVCSLENKVILSRSFVPDEDGDYSGHGTHVAGIAAGREAVYSGVAPGADVISAKVLNRKGEGDEEQVANGVMWAYTNGANIVNLSLGSRHPSGPRSFLSRLCDALADKGVVVVAAAGNDGPEEGTINSPGSSRKAITVGAVDKHGILTSYSSRGPVDEVMKPDLLAPGGGTSGPDEGIISTRSSLCEDEGYPDPCHASHSGTSAAAPHVSGAAALILELAGRKGMSIKNDHLFVKKVLTSSAKDLGYKRNEQGAGLINVYEALKKAETYTEEDSMKEEVDSIGRDLASILVPSAVIGASSILLGALIQPKKRRETSLQEVYAQVDRILDMLESRMFQLNEDYRRGVIPPDQYSEEMMRISSILLKLNELIKKI
;
A
#
# COMPACT_ATOMS: atom_id res chain seq x y z
N MET A 1 26.19 24.71 -7.18
CA MET A 1 26.90 23.43 -6.94
C MET A 1 26.58 22.96 -5.54
N VAL A 2 25.99 21.78 -5.41
CA VAL A 2 25.70 21.17 -4.10
C VAL A 2 26.77 20.11 -3.84
N VAL A 3 27.77 20.45 -3.02
CA VAL A 3 28.70 19.46 -2.48
C VAL A 3 28.24 19.18 -1.06
N GLU A 4 27.97 17.92 -0.76
CA GLU A 4 27.52 17.49 0.55
C GLU A 4 28.42 18.05 1.66
N ARG A 5 27.85 18.79 2.61
CA ARG A 5 28.59 19.55 3.63
C ARG A 5 29.50 18.64 4.46
N ASP A 6 28.99 17.46 4.81
CA ASP A 6 29.70 16.47 5.62
C ASP A 6 30.86 15.83 4.85
N LEU A 7 30.70 15.68 3.52
CA LEU A 7 31.75 15.20 2.63
C LEU A 7 32.90 16.22 2.53
N VAL A 8 32.58 17.51 2.41
CA VAL A 8 33.58 18.59 2.43
C VAL A 8 34.31 18.61 3.77
N GLU A 9 33.58 18.56 4.88
CA GLU A 9 34.18 18.63 6.21
C GLU A 9 35.11 17.44 6.45
N ALA A 10 34.71 16.24 6.02
CA ALA A 10 35.56 15.05 6.09
C ALA A 10 36.79 15.14 5.18
N ALA A 11 36.65 15.69 3.98
CA ALA A 11 37.75 15.90 3.05
C ALA A 11 38.74 16.97 3.53
N SER A 12 38.28 18.03 4.19
CA SER A 12 39.12 19.06 4.82
C SER A 12 39.88 18.55 6.04
N LYS A 13 39.34 17.56 6.76
CA LYS A 13 40.02 16.92 7.90
C LYS A 13 41.12 15.95 7.46
N ASP A 14 40.94 15.28 6.31
CA ASP A 14 41.94 14.38 5.73
C ASP A 14 41.85 14.37 4.20
N GLU A 15 42.77 15.12 3.58
CA GLU A 15 42.86 15.24 2.12
C GLU A 15 43.27 13.95 1.42
N LYS A 16 43.91 13.00 2.11
CA LYS A 16 44.34 11.72 1.51
C LYS A 16 43.28 10.64 1.61
N LYS A 17 42.25 10.85 2.43
CA LYS A 17 41.14 9.91 2.57
C LYS A 17 40.40 9.76 1.25
N VAL A 18 40.15 8.51 0.86
CA VAL A 18 39.41 8.17 -0.35
C VAL A 18 37.94 7.94 -0.03
N PHE A 19 37.06 8.59 -0.77
CA PHE A 19 35.62 8.52 -0.63
C PHE A 19 35.02 7.87 -1.88
N LYS A 20 34.02 7.01 -1.69
CA LYS A 20 33.15 6.60 -2.80
C LYS A 20 32.13 7.71 -3.00
N VAL A 21 32.01 8.23 -4.20
CA VAL A 21 31.18 9.41 -4.49
C VAL A 21 30.44 9.27 -5.82
N VAL A 22 29.31 9.97 -5.91
CA VAL A 22 28.63 10.29 -7.15
C VAL A 22 28.96 11.74 -7.49
N VAL A 23 29.46 11.99 -8.71
CA VAL A 23 29.69 13.34 -9.25
C VAL A 23 28.67 13.61 -10.33
N TRP A 24 27.82 14.61 -10.11
CA TRP A 24 26.77 15.04 -11.03
C TRP A 24 27.30 16.09 -12.01
N ALA A 25 27.19 15.83 -13.31
CA ALA A 25 27.79 16.63 -14.37
C ALA A 25 26.85 16.81 -15.58
N GLY A 26 26.25 18.00 -15.72
CA GLY A 26 25.27 18.33 -16.76
C GLY A 26 25.93 18.99 -17.98
N TRP A 27 25.45 18.66 -19.18
CA TRP A 27 26.02 19.18 -20.44
C TRP A 27 25.26 20.39 -20.97
N PRO A 28 25.95 21.41 -21.51
CA PRO A 28 25.31 22.38 -22.40
C PRO A 28 24.99 21.67 -23.72
N VAL A 29 23.71 21.47 -24.01
CA VAL A 29 23.22 20.95 -25.30
C VAL A 29 22.48 22.07 -26.00
N ASP A 30 23.17 22.76 -26.91
CA ASP A 30 22.50 23.36 -28.06
C ASP A 30 22.13 22.21 -29.01
N GLY A 31 20.82 21.97 -29.19
CA GLY A 31 20.28 21.08 -30.22
C GLY A 31 19.60 19.80 -29.72
N PHE A 32 18.28 19.74 -29.91
CA PHE A 32 17.48 18.52 -29.79
C PHE A 32 17.78 17.55 -30.93
N VAL A 33 18.00 16.27 -30.63
CA VAL A 33 17.87 15.17 -31.62
C VAL A 33 17.30 13.91 -30.95
N THR A 34 16.18 13.44 -31.49
CA THR A 34 15.45 12.20 -31.21
C THR A 34 16.01 11.05 -32.06
N GLU A 35 16.44 9.94 -31.44
CA GLU A 35 16.22 8.55 -31.90
C GLU A 35 16.94 7.51 -31.02
N ARG A 36 16.25 6.37 -30.80
CA ARG A 36 16.67 5.20 -30.01
C ARG A 36 17.59 4.34 -30.88
N ASP A 37 18.89 4.46 -30.66
CA ASP A 37 19.97 3.48 -30.97
C ASP A 37 21.35 4.14 -30.77
N ALA A 38 21.38 5.47 -30.63
CA ALA A 38 22.59 6.24 -30.35
C ALA A 38 23.22 6.02 -28.96
N PHE A 39 22.66 5.17 -28.07
CA PHE A 39 23.05 5.18 -26.64
C PHE A 39 24.45 4.58 -26.37
N ARG A 40 24.79 3.49 -27.07
CA ARG A 40 26.11 2.82 -26.91
C ARG A 40 27.24 3.62 -27.56
N GLU A 41 26.99 4.21 -28.73
CA GLU A 41 27.91 5.16 -29.38
C GLU A 41 28.01 6.50 -28.64
N ARG A 42 26.92 6.99 -28.01
CA ARG A 42 26.96 8.18 -27.14
C ARG A 42 27.82 7.92 -25.93
N GLY A 43 27.73 6.76 -25.28
CA GLY A 43 28.57 6.40 -24.13
C GLY A 43 30.07 6.43 -24.45
N LEU A 44 30.46 5.93 -25.63
CA LEU A 44 31.85 5.98 -26.10
C LEU A 44 32.31 7.39 -26.50
N LYS A 45 31.46 8.18 -27.19
CA LYS A 45 31.72 9.60 -27.48
C LYS A 45 31.74 10.48 -26.22
N LEU A 46 31.00 10.08 -25.17
CA LEU A 46 31.00 10.72 -23.85
C LEU A 46 32.31 10.44 -23.14
N LEU A 47 32.79 9.19 -23.18
CA LEU A 47 34.11 8.78 -22.68
C LEU A 47 35.24 9.59 -23.33
N ASP A 48 35.20 9.76 -24.66
CA ASP A 48 36.17 10.58 -25.40
C ASP A 48 36.13 12.07 -24.98
N LYS A 49 34.92 12.63 -24.76
CA LYS A 49 34.78 14.02 -24.28
C LYS A 49 35.16 14.20 -22.80
N MET A 50 34.95 13.19 -21.96
CA MET A 50 35.35 13.18 -20.54
C MET A 50 36.87 13.09 -20.39
N LEU A 51 37.55 12.33 -21.26
CA LEU A 51 39.00 12.31 -21.39
C LEU A 51 39.55 13.68 -21.82
N VAL A 52 38.87 14.37 -22.74
CA VAL A 52 39.26 15.72 -23.23
C VAL A 52 39.06 16.82 -22.17
N GLN A 53 38.16 16.64 -21.20
CA GLN A 53 37.83 17.65 -20.19
C GLN A 53 38.36 17.32 -18.78
N GLY A 54 39.19 16.29 -18.63
CA GLY A 54 39.96 15.99 -17.42
C GLY A 54 39.14 15.58 -16.19
N LEU A 55 37.84 15.25 -16.33
CA LEU A 55 37.01 14.86 -15.20
C LEU A 55 37.46 13.51 -14.60
N THR A 56 37.96 12.62 -15.45
CA THR A 56 38.52 11.31 -15.05
C THR A 56 39.73 11.45 -14.13
N ASP A 57 40.48 12.54 -14.24
CA ASP A 57 41.74 12.76 -13.49
C ASP A 57 41.51 13.04 -12.00
N PHE A 58 40.26 13.35 -11.63
CA PHE A 58 39.86 13.51 -10.23
C PHE A 58 39.57 12.17 -9.56
N PHE A 59 39.27 11.13 -10.33
CA PHE A 59 38.95 9.81 -9.83
C PHE A 59 40.21 8.96 -9.67
N GLU A 60 40.33 8.31 -8.53
CA GLU A 60 41.28 7.20 -8.34
C GLU A 60 40.83 5.99 -9.17
N ASP A 61 39.51 5.73 -9.19
CA ASP A 61 38.88 4.72 -10.05
C ASP A 61 37.45 5.13 -10.35
N ILE A 62 36.98 4.73 -11.54
CA ILE A 62 35.60 4.92 -11.97
C ILE A 62 34.90 3.56 -11.92
N TYR A 63 33.77 3.52 -11.23
CA TYR A 63 32.92 2.33 -11.11
C TYR A 63 31.83 2.29 -12.17
N GLY A 64 31.34 3.45 -12.62
CA GLY A 64 30.32 3.54 -13.65
C GLY A 64 30.11 4.97 -14.13
N ILE A 65 29.78 5.12 -15.41
CA ILE A 65 29.37 6.38 -16.03
C ILE A 65 27.94 6.19 -16.52
N TYR A 66 27.01 6.96 -15.96
CA TYR A 66 25.59 6.84 -16.25
C TYR A 66 25.22 7.95 -17.25
N GLY A 67 24.91 7.58 -18.48
CA GLY A 67 24.62 8.56 -19.54
C GLY A 67 23.21 9.16 -19.47
N PHE A 68 22.27 8.42 -18.87
CA PHE A 68 20.87 8.85 -18.69
C PHE A 68 20.67 9.72 -17.45
N LEU A 69 21.41 9.41 -16.39
CA LEU A 69 21.53 10.18 -15.16
C LEU A 69 22.90 10.82 -15.21
N PRO A 70 23.06 12.12 -15.56
CA PRO A 70 24.35 12.73 -15.85
C PRO A 70 25.31 12.69 -14.64
N ALA A 71 25.93 11.54 -14.42
CA ALA A 71 26.57 11.17 -13.17
C ALA A 71 27.71 10.17 -13.41
N VAL A 72 28.78 10.38 -12.65
CA VAL A 72 29.97 9.52 -12.63
C VAL A 72 30.14 8.99 -11.23
N VAL A 73 30.22 7.68 -11.09
CA VAL A 73 30.34 6.98 -9.82
C VAL A 73 31.76 6.43 -9.73
N GLY A 74 32.45 6.72 -8.63
CA GLY A 74 33.83 6.27 -8.45
C GLY A 74 34.44 6.66 -7.11
N ARG A 75 35.77 6.49 -7.01
CA ARG A 75 36.57 6.89 -5.85
C ARG A 75 37.26 8.21 -6.10
N ILE A 76 37.14 9.15 -5.16
CA ILE A 76 37.83 10.44 -5.20
C ILE A 76 38.50 10.68 -3.83
N ASN A 77 39.75 11.13 -3.82
CA ASN A 77 40.44 11.51 -2.59
C ASN A 77 39.99 12.89 -2.07
N GLY A 78 40.16 13.15 -0.77
CA GLY A 78 39.73 14.41 -0.13
C GLY A 78 40.29 15.65 -0.81
N ARG A 79 41.55 15.62 -1.25
CA ARG A 79 42.18 16.72 -2.00
C ARG A 79 41.43 17.02 -3.29
N ASN A 80 41.09 16.00 -4.05
CA ASN A 80 40.36 16.14 -5.31
C ASN A 80 38.91 16.57 -5.06
N ILE A 81 38.25 16.16 -3.97
CA ILE A 81 36.93 16.69 -3.56
C ILE A 81 37.00 18.20 -3.27
N LEU A 82 38.03 18.65 -2.54
CA LEU A 82 38.23 20.07 -2.25
C LEU A 82 38.61 20.87 -3.50
N ARG A 83 39.44 20.31 -4.38
CA ARG A 83 39.77 20.91 -5.68
C ARG A 83 38.54 21.03 -6.57
N LEU A 84 37.70 20.00 -6.62
CA LEU A 84 36.43 20.08 -7.33
C LEU A 84 35.56 21.21 -6.72
N LYS A 85 35.43 21.28 -5.39
CA LYS A 85 34.69 22.38 -4.74
C LYS A 85 35.23 23.77 -5.09
N SER A 86 36.54 23.93 -5.24
CA SER A 86 37.19 25.24 -5.38
C SER A 86 37.44 25.68 -6.82
N SER A 87 37.51 24.78 -7.79
CA SER A 87 37.96 25.09 -9.16
C SER A 87 37.40 24.14 -10.22
N LEU A 88 36.07 24.05 -10.33
CA LEU A 88 35.41 23.14 -11.26
C LEU A 88 35.13 23.76 -12.65
N PRO A 89 35.16 22.95 -13.74
CA PRO A 89 34.48 23.24 -14.99
C PRO A 89 32.97 23.44 -14.81
N SER A 90 32.38 24.32 -15.62
CA SER A 90 30.98 24.80 -15.52
C SER A 90 29.89 23.72 -15.61
N PHE A 91 30.25 22.50 -16.03
CA PHE A 91 29.32 21.39 -16.23
C PHE A 91 29.11 20.51 -14.99
N VAL A 92 29.96 20.57 -13.95
CA VAL A 92 29.75 19.78 -12.72
C VAL A 92 28.88 20.56 -11.73
N TYR A 93 27.75 19.97 -11.32
CA TYR A 93 26.77 20.67 -10.50
C TYR A 93 26.54 20.04 -9.11
N GLY A 94 27.06 18.84 -8.83
CA GLY A 94 26.95 18.23 -7.50
C GLY A 94 27.95 17.11 -7.22
N ILE A 95 28.25 16.89 -5.93
CA ILE A 95 29.10 15.78 -5.46
C ILE A 95 28.54 15.25 -4.15
N GLU A 96 28.30 13.95 -4.09
CA GLU A 96 27.65 13.27 -2.96
C GLU A 96 28.40 11.99 -2.59
N ALA A 97 28.41 11.63 -1.30
CA ALA A 97 29.02 10.37 -0.86
C ALA A 97 28.12 9.17 -1.17
N ILE A 98 28.71 8.07 -1.66
CA ILE A 98 28.03 6.77 -1.79
C ILE A 98 27.98 6.12 -0.41
N ARG A 99 26.74 5.92 0.10
CA ARG A 99 26.46 5.40 1.43
C ARG A 99 26.33 3.86 1.43
N LYS A 100 26.48 3.24 2.61
CA LYS A 100 26.43 1.78 2.79
C LYS A 100 25.04 1.34 3.28
N VAL A 101 24.26 0.72 2.40
CA VAL A 101 22.92 0.15 2.70
C VAL A 101 22.95 -0.87 3.83
N ARG A 102 21.90 -0.87 4.66
CA ARG A 102 21.65 -1.83 5.74
C ARG A 102 20.25 -2.42 5.60
N ALA A 103 20.09 -3.65 6.10
CA ALA A 103 18.86 -4.44 6.13
C ALA A 103 17.66 -3.72 6.77
N CYS A 104 16.53 -3.60 6.07
CA CYS A 104 15.34 -2.88 6.57
C CYS A 104 14.09 -3.75 6.77
N LEU A 105 13.97 -4.92 6.12
CA LEU A 105 12.96 -5.93 6.51
C LEU A 105 13.22 -6.48 7.93
N LYS A 106 14.51 -6.55 8.33
CA LYS A 106 14.93 -6.86 9.70
C LYS A 106 14.37 -5.88 10.75
N ASP A 107 14.18 -4.61 10.39
CA ASP A 107 13.76 -3.57 11.31
C ASP A 107 12.27 -3.24 11.18
N SER A 108 11.66 -3.39 9.99
CA SER A 108 10.25 -3.09 9.73
C SER A 108 9.29 -4.12 10.36
N VAL A 109 9.62 -5.42 10.32
CA VAL A 109 8.82 -6.49 10.95
C VAL A 109 8.80 -6.33 12.48
N PRO A 110 9.94 -6.08 13.17
CA PRO A 110 9.92 -5.72 14.59
C PRO A 110 9.30 -4.36 14.91
N LEU A 111 9.40 -3.35 14.02
CA LEU A 111 8.78 -2.04 14.22
C LEU A 111 7.25 -2.16 14.41
N ILE A 112 6.63 -3.11 13.72
CA ILE A 112 5.20 -3.42 13.88
C ILE A 112 4.94 -4.59 14.85
N SER A 113 5.97 -5.09 15.54
CA SER A 113 5.92 -6.22 16.48
C SER A 113 5.44 -7.56 15.87
N ALA A 114 5.62 -7.77 14.56
CA ALA A 114 5.28 -9.04 13.92
C ALA A 114 6.27 -10.18 14.26
N ASP A 115 7.53 -9.86 14.59
CA ASP A 115 8.53 -10.85 15.02
C ASP A 115 8.12 -11.59 16.30
N LYS A 116 7.37 -10.92 17.19
CA LYS A 116 6.80 -11.52 18.41
C LYS A 116 5.70 -12.52 18.08
N VAL A 117 4.97 -12.30 17.00
CA VAL A 117 3.91 -13.18 16.53
C VAL A 117 4.49 -14.46 15.90
N HIS A 118 5.57 -14.32 15.13
CA HIS A 118 6.28 -15.50 14.60
C HIS A 118 6.80 -16.42 15.71
N LYS A 119 7.29 -15.85 16.83
CA LYS A 119 7.78 -16.61 17.99
C LYS A 119 6.71 -17.46 18.68
N ILE A 120 5.43 -17.12 18.54
CA ILE A 120 4.30 -17.92 19.05
C ILE A 120 3.71 -18.86 17.97
N GLY A 121 4.40 -19.01 16.83
CA GLY A 121 4.09 -19.99 15.79
C GLY A 121 2.92 -19.60 14.88
N ILE A 122 2.56 -18.32 14.79
CA ILE A 122 1.59 -17.79 13.83
C ILE A 122 2.38 -17.10 12.72
N THR A 123 2.15 -17.52 11.47
CA THR A 123 2.95 -17.15 10.30
C THR A 123 2.11 -16.76 9.09
N GLY A 124 0.79 -16.80 9.18
CA GLY A 124 -0.17 -16.59 8.08
C GLY A 124 -0.53 -17.88 7.34
N SER A 125 -0.26 -19.05 7.93
CA SER A 125 -0.48 -20.33 7.26
C SER A 125 -1.97 -20.59 6.99
N GLY A 126 -2.27 -21.10 5.80
CA GLY A 126 -3.64 -21.34 5.34
C GLY A 126 -4.35 -20.10 4.80
N VAL A 127 -3.67 -18.95 4.75
CA VAL A 127 -4.20 -17.70 4.20
C VAL A 127 -3.58 -17.38 2.84
N LYS A 128 -4.40 -16.95 1.89
CA LYS A 128 -4.00 -16.56 0.53
C LYS A 128 -4.04 -15.04 0.37
N ILE A 129 -2.92 -14.45 -0.04
CA ILE A 129 -2.79 -13.02 -0.33
C ILE A 129 -2.74 -12.82 -1.84
N GLY A 130 -3.75 -12.16 -2.40
CA GLY A 130 -3.77 -11.69 -3.78
C GLY A 130 -2.94 -10.42 -3.93
N ILE A 131 -1.82 -10.51 -4.64
CA ILE A 131 -0.98 -9.38 -5.02
C ILE A 131 -1.41 -8.93 -6.42
N VAL A 132 -2.14 -7.81 -6.48
CA VAL A 132 -2.63 -7.22 -7.73
C VAL A 132 -1.67 -6.08 -8.11
N ASP A 133 -0.70 -6.38 -8.97
CA ASP A 133 0.48 -5.51 -9.19
C ASP A 133 1.11 -5.75 -10.59
N THR A 134 2.42 -5.58 -10.73
CA THR A 134 3.24 -5.77 -11.94
C THR A 134 3.60 -7.23 -12.25
N GLY A 135 3.11 -8.16 -11.42
CA GLY A 135 3.46 -9.58 -11.43
C GLY A 135 4.21 -9.97 -10.16
N VAL A 136 4.54 -11.25 -10.01
CA VAL A 136 5.36 -11.75 -8.91
C VAL A 136 6.28 -12.83 -9.46
N ASP A 137 7.58 -12.62 -9.34
CA ASP A 137 8.59 -13.62 -9.65
C ASP A 137 8.81 -14.54 -8.43
N ALA A 138 8.71 -15.85 -8.64
CA ALA A 138 8.70 -16.86 -7.57
C ALA A 138 10.13 -17.30 -7.20
N VAL A 139 10.98 -16.34 -6.83
CA VAL A 139 12.41 -16.52 -6.55
C VAL A 139 12.77 -16.17 -5.11
N CYS A 140 13.93 -16.64 -4.64
CA CYS A 140 14.48 -16.31 -3.34
C CYS A 140 13.46 -16.55 -2.20
N SER A 141 13.04 -15.51 -1.46
CA SER A 141 12.08 -15.68 -0.35
C SER A 141 10.67 -16.12 -0.80
N LEU A 142 10.36 -15.99 -2.09
CA LEU A 142 9.07 -16.32 -2.69
C LEU A 142 9.04 -17.71 -3.37
N GLU A 143 10.12 -18.48 -3.28
CA GLU A 143 10.14 -19.86 -3.77
C GLU A 143 9.01 -20.68 -3.13
N ASN A 144 8.20 -21.31 -3.99
CA ASN A 144 7.02 -22.10 -3.64
C ASN A 144 5.92 -21.32 -2.89
N LYS A 145 5.90 -19.98 -3.00
CA LYS A 145 4.85 -19.13 -2.43
C LYS A 145 3.73 -18.80 -3.40
N VAL A 146 4.06 -18.62 -4.67
CA VAL A 146 3.08 -18.27 -5.70
C VAL A 146 2.31 -19.53 -6.11
N ILE A 147 1.07 -19.66 -5.65
CA ILE A 147 0.22 -20.83 -5.91
C ILE A 147 -0.60 -20.69 -7.20
N LEU A 148 -0.85 -19.44 -7.63
CA LEU A 148 -1.54 -19.10 -8.86
C LEU A 148 -0.96 -17.80 -9.43
N SER A 149 -0.81 -17.72 -10.74
CA SER A 149 -0.36 -16.51 -11.43
C SER A 149 -1.16 -16.31 -12.73
N ARG A 150 -1.57 -15.08 -13.01
CA ARG A 150 -2.18 -14.69 -14.28
C ARG A 150 -1.87 -13.24 -14.62
N SER A 151 -1.57 -13.01 -15.90
CA SER A 151 -1.46 -11.66 -16.45
C SER A 151 -2.72 -11.22 -17.18
N PHE A 152 -3.05 -9.95 -16.98
CA PHE A 152 -4.07 -9.18 -17.69
C PHE A 152 -3.42 -8.08 -18.55
N VAL A 153 -2.09 -8.04 -18.61
CA VAL A 153 -1.30 -7.17 -19.46
C VAL A 153 -0.99 -7.93 -20.76
N PRO A 154 -1.35 -7.38 -21.94
CA PRO A 154 -1.00 -8.01 -23.21
C PRO A 154 0.50 -8.22 -23.35
N ASP A 155 0.88 -9.41 -23.83
CA ASP A 155 2.26 -9.77 -24.18
C ASP A 155 3.30 -9.69 -23.04
N GLU A 156 2.87 -9.60 -21.77
CA GLU A 156 3.75 -9.68 -20.60
C GLU A 156 3.21 -10.69 -19.57
N ASP A 157 4.03 -11.65 -19.15
CA ASP A 157 3.67 -12.70 -18.19
C ASP A 157 4.50 -12.66 -16.88
N GLY A 158 5.71 -12.10 -16.92
CA GLY A 158 6.61 -11.93 -15.79
C GLY A 158 6.56 -10.56 -15.13
N ASP A 159 7.17 -10.47 -13.95
CA ASP A 159 7.40 -9.20 -13.27
C ASP A 159 8.68 -8.51 -13.79
N TYR A 160 8.56 -7.87 -14.95
CA TYR A 160 9.63 -7.10 -15.57
C TYR A 160 9.87 -5.73 -14.92
N SER A 161 8.98 -5.30 -14.03
CA SER A 161 9.13 -4.07 -13.24
C SER A 161 9.93 -4.34 -11.96
N GLY A 162 9.63 -5.44 -11.28
CA GLY A 162 10.17 -5.84 -9.98
C GLY A 162 9.35 -5.36 -8.78
N HIS A 163 8.41 -4.44 -9.00
CA HIS A 163 7.61 -3.84 -7.93
C HIS A 163 6.71 -4.87 -7.23
N GLY A 164 6.01 -5.72 -7.97
CA GLY A 164 5.07 -6.68 -7.40
C GLY A 164 5.78 -7.81 -6.66
N THR A 165 6.96 -8.22 -7.12
CA THR A 165 7.85 -9.15 -6.40
C THR A 165 8.31 -8.56 -5.07
N HIS A 166 8.68 -7.28 -5.05
CA HIS A 166 9.06 -6.57 -3.82
C HIS A 166 7.89 -6.51 -2.82
N VAL A 167 6.70 -6.15 -3.29
CA VAL A 167 5.45 -6.12 -2.50
C VAL A 167 5.13 -7.51 -1.94
N ALA A 168 5.19 -8.56 -2.75
CA ALA A 168 4.92 -9.93 -2.33
C ALA A 168 5.91 -10.42 -1.28
N GLY A 169 7.20 -10.07 -1.41
CA GLY A 169 8.23 -10.41 -0.44
C GLY A 169 7.96 -9.78 0.94
N ILE A 170 7.50 -8.52 1.00
CA ILE A 170 7.13 -7.86 2.26
C ILE A 170 5.95 -8.58 2.91
N ALA A 171 4.95 -8.96 2.12
CA ALA A 171 3.74 -9.59 2.64
C ALA A 171 3.99 -11.02 3.12
N ALA A 172 4.64 -11.87 2.31
CA ALA A 172 4.67 -13.32 2.49
C ALA A 172 6.02 -13.99 2.24
N GLY A 173 7.08 -13.23 1.97
CA GLY A 173 8.43 -13.75 1.76
C GLY A 173 8.90 -14.58 2.95
N ARG A 174 9.52 -15.74 2.69
CA ARG A 174 10.03 -16.64 3.72
C ARG A 174 11.55 -16.74 3.61
N GLU A 175 12.24 -16.09 4.54
CA GLU A 175 13.69 -16.10 4.64
C GLU A 175 14.15 -15.97 6.09
N ALA A 176 15.43 -16.22 6.37
CA ALA A 176 15.99 -16.07 7.71
C ALA A 176 16.18 -14.60 8.12
N VAL A 177 16.57 -13.73 7.18
CA VAL A 177 16.93 -12.32 7.47
C VAL A 177 15.84 -11.37 6.99
N TYR A 178 15.39 -11.52 5.75
CA TYR A 178 14.40 -10.65 5.12
C TYR A 178 13.04 -11.35 5.02
N SER A 179 12.59 -11.94 6.13
CA SER A 179 11.26 -12.56 6.19
C SER A 179 10.18 -11.49 6.08
N GLY A 180 9.21 -11.71 5.21
CA GLY A 180 7.97 -10.93 5.18
C GLY A 180 7.15 -11.08 6.46
N VAL A 181 6.07 -10.31 6.56
CA VAL A 181 5.21 -10.27 7.73
C VAL A 181 4.45 -11.58 7.95
N ALA A 182 4.02 -12.26 6.88
CA ALA A 182 3.30 -13.54 6.94
C ALA A 182 4.03 -14.63 6.14
N PRO A 183 5.19 -15.12 6.62
CA PRO A 183 6.04 -16.07 5.87
C PRO A 183 5.42 -17.46 5.69
N GLY A 184 4.25 -17.72 6.26
CA GLY A 184 3.45 -18.94 6.10
C GLY A 184 2.31 -18.81 5.09
N ALA A 185 1.99 -17.60 4.64
CA ALA A 185 0.91 -17.34 3.68
C ALA A 185 1.31 -17.75 2.25
N ASP A 186 0.30 -18.01 1.42
CA ASP A 186 0.42 -18.27 -0.01
C ASP A 186 0.10 -16.99 -0.81
N VAL A 187 0.67 -16.88 -2.01
CA VAL A 187 0.52 -15.73 -2.90
C VAL A 187 -0.27 -16.10 -4.15
N ILE A 188 -1.27 -15.28 -4.49
CA ILE A 188 -1.93 -15.28 -5.79
C ILE A 188 -1.44 -14.04 -6.53
N SER A 189 -0.74 -14.22 -7.65
CA SER A 189 -0.18 -13.14 -8.46
C SER A 189 -1.14 -12.74 -9.58
N ALA A 190 -1.67 -11.52 -9.54
CA ALA A 190 -2.47 -10.94 -10.60
C ALA A 190 -1.72 -9.76 -11.22
N LYS A 191 -1.08 -9.98 -12.36
CA LYS A 191 -0.38 -8.93 -13.10
C LYS A 191 -1.37 -8.06 -13.85
N VAL A 192 -1.45 -6.80 -13.45
CA VAL A 192 -2.34 -5.77 -14.03
C VAL A 192 -1.59 -4.51 -14.44
N LEU A 193 -0.31 -4.40 -14.06
CA LEU A 193 0.58 -3.32 -14.45
C LEU A 193 1.71 -3.85 -15.34
N ASN A 194 2.04 -3.10 -16.39
CA ASN A 194 3.10 -3.43 -17.33
C ASN A 194 4.50 -3.19 -16.72
N ARG A 195 5.56 -3.42 -17.50
CA ARG A 195 6.94 -3.23 -17.04
C ARG A 195 7.31 -1.82 -16.56
N LYS A 196 6.51 -0.80 -16.86
CA LYS A 196 6.68 0.58 -16.38
C LYS A 196 5.86 0.88 -15.12
N GLY A 197 5.12 -0.11 -14.59
CA GLY A 197 4.18 0.10 -13.49
C GLY A 197 2.89 0.79 -13.90
N GLU A 198 2.54 0.78 -15.18
CA GLU A 198 1.33 1.42 -15.73
C GLU A 198 0.29 0.34 -16.09
N GLY A 199 -0.98 0.61 -15.82
CA GLY A 199 -2.07 -0.28 -16.22
C GLY A 199 -3.42 0.42 -16.09
N ASP A 200 -4.39 -0.06 -16.86
CA ASP A 200 -5.72 0.51 -16.94
C ASP A 200 -6.62 0.00 -15.80
N GLU A 201 -7.60 0.82 -15.37
CA GLU A 201 -8.51 0.45 -14.28
C GLU A 201 -9.27 -0.86 -14.57
N GLU A 202 -9.56 -1.15 -15.84
CA GLU A 202 -10.18 -2.42 -16.26
C GLU A 202 -9.29 -3.62 -15.92
N GLN A 203 -7.99 -3.55 -16.21
CA GLN A 203 -7.03 -4.60 -15.93
C GLN A 203 -6.93 -4.84 -14.43
N VAL A 204 -6.86 -3.76 -13.65
CA VAL A 204 -6.86 -3.81 -12.18
C VAL A 204 -8.12 -4.50 -11.67
N ALA A 205 -9.30 -4.10 -12.15
CA ALA A 205 -10.57 -4.70 -11.74
C ALA A 205 -10.65 -6.20 -12.08
N ASN A 206 -10.20 -6.59 -13.28
CA ASN A 206 -10.13 -7.99 -13.69
C ASN A 206 -9.18 -8.80 -12.82
N GLY A 207 -8.01 -8.25 -12.47
CA GLY A 207 -7.05 -8.88 -11.55
C GLY A 207 -7.61 -9.05 -10.14
N VAL A 208 -8.27 -8.03 -9.60
CA VAL A 208 -8.96 -8.08 -8.30
C VAL A 208 -10.02 -9.18 -8.28
N MET A 209 -10.89 -9.22 -9.28
CA MET A 209 -11.95 -10.22 -9.38
C MET A 209 -11.39 -11.63 -9.58
N TRP A 210 -10.31 -11.78 -10.34
CA TRP A 210 -9.66 -13.06 -10.52
C TRP A 210 -9.00 -13.56 -9.23
N ALA A 211 -8.32 -12.70 -8.47
CA ALA A 211 -7.77 -13.07 -7.16
C ALA A 211 -8.88 -13.51 -6.19
N TYR A 212 -9.98 -12.75 -6.12
CA TYR A 212 -11.15 -13.09 -5.31
C TYR A 212 -11.77 -14.44 -5.69
N THR A 213 -12.05 -14.66 -6.98
CA THR A 213 -12.66 -15.90 -7.48
C THR A 213 -11.78 -17.14 -7.28
N ASN A 214 -10.47 -16.96 -7.18
CA ASN A 214 -9.51 -18.02 -6.83
C ASN A 214 -9.29 -18.17 -5.31
N GLY A 215 -10.11 -17.51 -4.50
CA GLY A 215 -10.15 -17.68 -3.05
C GLY A 215 -9.10 -16.89 -2.29
N ALA A 216 -8.65 -15.75 -2.81
CA ALA A 216 -7.85 -14.81 -2.02
C ALA A 216 -8.65 -14.36 -0.78
N ASN A 217 -8.05 -14.51 0.40
CA ASN A 217 -8.62 -13.96 1.65
C ASN A 217 -8.34 -12.45 1.75
N ILE A 218 -7.19 -12.04 1.24
CA ILE A 218 -6.70 -10.67 1.26
C ILE A 218 -6.37 -10.24 -0.18
N VAL A 219 -6.72 -9.01 -0.56
CA VAL A 219 -6.31 -8.40 -1.82
C VAL A 219 -5.49 -7.14 -1.51
N ASN A 220 -4.24 -7.13 -1.97
CA ASN A 220 -3.30 -6.03 -1.80
C ASN A 220 -3.20 -5.22 -3.10
N LEU A 221 -3.53 -3.93 -3.01
CA LEU A 221 -3.45 -2.94 -4.08
C LEU A 221 -2.38 -1.90 -3.72
N SER A 222 -1.12 -2.23 -3.99
CA SER A 222 0.03 -1.32 -3.85
C SER A 222 0.18 -0.38 -5.05
N LEU A 223 -0.94 0.09 -5.58
CA LEU A 223 -1.06 0.91 -6.77
C LEU A 223 -2.06 2.04 -6.53
N GLY A 224 -2.07 3.04 -7.40
CA GLY A 224 -3.03 4.13 -7.32
C GLY A 224 -2.99 5.02 -8.55
N SER A 225 -4.05 5.81 -8.72
CA SER A 225 -4.15 6.78 -9.80
C SER A 225 -3.50 8.10 -9.41
N ARG A 226 -2.78 8.72 -10.35
CA ARG A 226 -2.36 10.13 -10.24
C ARG A 226 -3.49 11.11 -10.59
N HIS A 227 -4.61 10.60 -11.14
CA HIS A 227 -5.78 11.42 -11.39
C HIS A 227 -6.59 11.59 -10.10
N PRO A 228 -6.90 12.85 -9.71
CA PRO A 228 -7.77 13.14 -8.58
C PRO A 228 -9.05 12.30 -8.67
N SER A 229 -9.26 11.43 -7.68
CA SER A 229 -10.37 10.48 -7.69
C SER A 229 -10.87 10.16 -6.29
N GLY A 230 -12.17 10.38 -6.09
CA GLY A 230 -12.82 10.18 -4.81
C GLY A 230 -13.29 8.73 -4.56
N PRO A 231 -14.02 8.52 -3.44
CA PRO A 231 -14.60 7.22 -3.05
C PRO A 231 -15.62 6.70 -4.08
N ARG A 232 -16.09 7.56 -5.00
CA ARG A 232 -17.05 7.25 -6.06
C ARG A 232 -16.43 6.59 -7.31
N SER A 233 -15.09 6.56 -7.40
CA SER A 233 -14.39 5.96 -8.53
C SER A 233 -14.68 4.46 -8.67
N PHE A 234 -14.54 3.94 -9.89
CA PHE A 234 -14.84 2.55 -10.22
C PHE A 234 -14.08 1.56 -9.32
N LEU A 235 -12.76 1.71 -9.20
CA LEU A 235 -11.94 0.84 -8.36
C LEU A 235 -12.26 0.96 -6.87
N SER A 236 -12.56 2.17 -6.36
CA SER A 236 -12.94 2.37 -4.96
C SER A 236 -14.24 1.64 -4.62
N ARG A 237 -15.21 1.64 -5.53
CA ARG A 237 -16.49 0.94 -5.37
C ARG A 237 -16.33 -0.58 -5.47
N LEU A 238 -15.44 -1.05 -6.35
CA LEU A 238 -15.08 -2.47 -6.41
C LEU A 238 -14.46 -2.94 -5.10
N CYS A 239 -13.52 -2.16 -4.54
CA CYS A 239 -12.92 -2.45 -3.24
C CYS A 239 -13.97 -2.50 -2.11
N ASP A 240 -14.92 -1.56 -2.12
CA ASP A 240 -16.03 -1.54 -1.14
C ASP A 240 -16.90 -2.80 -1.24
N ALA A 241 -17.22 -3.25 -2.47
CA ALA A 241 -18.00 -4.45 -2.68
C ALA A 241 -17.28 -5.73 -2.24
N LEU A 242 -15.96 -5.84 -2.46
CA LEU A 242 -15.16 -6.97 -1.98
C LEU A 242 -15.06 -7.00 -0.45
N ALA A 243 -14.88 -5.84 0.17
CA ALA A 243 -14.88 -5.68 1.63
C ALA A 243 -16.22 -6.14 2.24
N ASP A 244 -17.35 -5.81 1.60
CA ASP A 244 -18.68 -6.28 2.04
C ASP A 244 -18.84 -7.80 1.92
N LYS A 245 -18.12 -8.44 1.01
CA LYS A 245 -18.04 -9.91 0.88
C LYS A 245 -17.08 -10.57 1.87
N GLY A 246 -16.42 -9.79 2.73
CA GLY A 246 -15.49 -10.28 3.73
C GLY A 246 -14.06 -10.44 3.22
N VAL A 247 -13.75 -10.10 1.96
CA VAL A 247 -12.36 -10.10 1.49
C VAL A 247 -11.63 -8.92 2.14
N VAL A 248 -10.50 -9.16 2.78
CA VAL A 248 -9.69 -8.07 3.35
C VAL A 248 -9.04 -7.29 2.22
N VAL A 249 -9.50 -6.07 1.96
CA VAL A 249 -8.94 -5.20 0.90
C VAL A 249 -8.01 -4.17 1.52
N VAL A 250 -6.74 -4.19 1.10
CA VAL A 250 -5.68 -3.28 1.55
C VAL A 250 -5.18 -2.45 0.37
N ALA A 251 -5.17 -1.12 0.52
CA ALA A 251 -4.74 -0.21 -0.53
C ALA A 251 -3.68 0.77 -0.01
N ALA A 252 -2.69 1.09 -0.84
CA ALA A 252 -1.73 2.15 -0.55
C ALA A 252 -2.43 3.54 -0.56
N ALA A 253 -2.01 4.45 0.32
CA ALA A 253 -2.56 5.80 0.37
C ALA A 253 -2.16 6.67 -0.83
N GLY A 254 -1.00 6.41 -1.44
CA GLY A 254 -0.39 7.26 -2.47
C GLY A 254 0.90 7.94 -1.97
N ASN A 255 1.67 8.48 -2.90
CA ASN A 255 3.00 9.05 -2.64
C ASN A 255 3.07 10.56 -3.01
N ASP A 256 1.92 11.24 -2.99
CA ASP A 256 1.77 12.63 -3.44
C ASP A 256 1.65 13.62 -2.26
N GLY A 257 2.04 13.19 -1.04
CA GLY A 257 2.16 14.08 0.12
C GLY A 257 3.27 15.13 -0.05
N PRO A 258 3.39 16.11 0.88
CA PRO A 258 2.73 16.17 2.19
C PRO A 258 1.43 17.00 2.20
N GLU A 259 0.93 17.42 1.05
CA GLU A 259 -0.29 18.23 0.96
C GLU A 259 -1.53 17.41 1.34
N GLU A 260 -2.55 18.08 1.88
CA GLU A 260 -3.86 17.49 2.18
C GLU A 260 -4.63 17.18 0.87
N GLY A 261 -5.49 16.16 0.89
CA GLY A 261 -6.34 15.82 -0.26
C GLY A 261 -5.61 15.05 -1.38
N THR A 262 -4.57 14.30 -1.03
CA THR A 262 -3.66 13.63 -1.98
C THR A 262 -3.86 12.13 -2.05
N ILE A 263 -4.89 11.59 -1.39
CA ILE A 263 -5.27 10.17 -1.45
C ILE A 263 -6.26 9.95 -2.60
N ASN A 264 -5.86 9.12 -3.56
CA ASN A 264 -6.63 8.80 -4.76
C ASN A 264 -7.11 7.34 -4.76
N SER A 265 -7.87 6.95 -5.78
CA SER A 265 -8.32 5.57 -5.98
C SER A 265 -7.14 4.60 -6.18
N PRO A 266 -7.18 3.37 -5.61
CA PRO A 266 -8.24 2.80 -4.76
C PRO A 266 -8.13 3.17 -3.26
N GLY A 267 -7.09 3.89 -2.84
CA GLY A 267 -6.90 4.35 -1.47
C GLY A 267 -8.04 5.26 -0.95
N SER A 268 -8.81 5.88 -1.85
CA SER A 268 -10.00 6.67 -1.52
C SER A 268 -11.25 5.84 -1.21
N SER A 269 -11.21 4.50 -1.35
CA SER A 269 -12.31 3.58 -1.00
C SER A 269 -12.80 3.78 0.44
N ARG A 270 -14.13 3.76 0.65
CA ARG A 270 -14.73 3.96 1.98
C ARG A 270 -14.37 2.83 2.93
N LYS A 271 -14.34 1.59 2.42
CA LYS A 271 -14.23 0.38 3.23
C LYS A 271 -12.83 -0.21 3.25
N ALA A 272 -12.05 -0.12 2.16
CA ALA A 272 -10.68 -0.63 2.12
C ALA A 272 -9.84 -0.11 3.30
N ILE A 273 -8.81 -0.87 3.68
CA ILE A 273 -7.82 -0.45 4.66
C ILE A 273 -6.76 0.34 3.91
N THR A 274 -6.82 1.66 3.99
CA THR A 274 -5.88 2.57 3.31
C THR A 274 -4.68 2.82 4.19
N VAL A 275 -3.47 2.61 3.65
CA VAL A 275 -2.24 2.55 4.42
C VAL A 275 -1.28 3.67 4.01
N GLY A 276 -0.99 4.58 4.96
CA GLY A 276 0.08 5.56 4.85
C GLY A 276 1.43 5.01 5.32
N ALA A 277 2.51 5.76 5.11
CA ALA A 277 3.87 5.29 5.31
C ALA A 277 4.60 6.03 6.46
N VAL A 278 5.28 5.26 7.31
CA VAL A 278 6.35 5.76 8.19
C VAL A 278 7.72 5.30 7.71
N ASP A 279 8.76 6.06 8.05
CA ASP A 279 10.14 5.61 7.92
C ASP A 279 10.52 4.60 9.02
N LYS A 280 11.77 4.15 9.01
CA LYS A 280 12.31 3.20 9.99
C LYS A 280 12.34 3.75 11.42
N HIS A 281 12.23 5.06 11.61
CA HIS A 281 12.18 5.70 12.92
C HIS A 281 10.74 5.84 13.44
N GLY A 282 9.76 5.37 12.66
CA GLY A 282 8.34 5.52 12.99
C GLY A 282 7.85 6.95 12.77
N ILE A 283 8.52 7.74 11.94
CA ILE A 283 8.14 9.11 11.60
C ILE A 283 7.34 9.07 10.31
N LEU A 284 6.21 9.80 10.26
CA LEU A 284 5.39 9.92 9.05
C LEU A 284 6.24 10.48 7.90
N THR A 285 6.26 9.79 6.77
CA THR A 285 7.06 10.23 5.62
C THR A 285 6.40 11.41 4.92
N SER A 286 7.20 12.31 4.36
CA SER A 286 6.68 13.48 3.63
C SER A 286 5.91 13.07 2.38
N TYR A 287 6.31 11.99 1.71
CA TYR A 287 5.63 11.50 0.51
C TYR A 287 4.27 10.85 0.81
N SER A 288 4.01 10.37 2.04
CA SER A 288 2.75 9.68 2.34
C SER A 288 1.57 10.60 2.07
N SER A 289 0.70 10.21 1.13
CA SER A 289 -0.53 10.95 0.85
C SER A 289 -1.42 11.07 2.09
N ARG A 290 -2.16 12.18 2.17
CA ARG A 290 -2.98 12.58 3.32
C ARG A 290 -4.40 12.88 2.88
N GLY A 291 -5.35 12.60 3.77
CA GLY A 291 -6.71 13.08 3.60
C GLY A 291 -6.80 14.61 3.71
N PRO A 292 -8.03 15.17 3.64
CA PRO A 292 -9.30 14.46 3.58
C PRO A 292 -9.58 13.80 2.22
N VAL A 293 -10.48 12.82 2.18
CA VAL A 293 -11.03 12.23 0.96
C VAL A 293 -12.54 12.43 0.99
N ASP A 294 -13.02 13.52 0.40
CA ASP A 294 -14.41 13.98 0.55
C ASP A 294 -14.88 13.89 2.02
N GLU A 295 -15.92 13.10 2.31
CA GLU A 295 -16.48 12.88 3.65
C GLU A 295 -15.85 11.70 4.40
N VAL A 296 -14.83 11.06 3.83
CA VAL A 296 -14.20 9.84 4.37
C VAL A 296 -12.87 10.19 5.01
N MET A 297 -12.69 9.71 6.24
CA MET A 297 -11.43 9.84 6.96
C MET A 297 -10.41 8.82 6.46
N LYS A 298 -9.32 9.30 5.87
CA LYS A 298 -8.20 8.51 5.33
C LYS A 298 -6.86 9.20 5.63
N PRO A 299 -5.74 8.45 5.75
CA PRO A 299 -5.64 6.98 5.70
C PRO A 299 -6.28 6.32 6.95
N ASP A 300 -6.43 4.99 6.96
CA ASP A 300 -6.93 4.26 8.14
C ASP A 300 -5.80 3.98 9.15
N LEU A 301 -4.60 3.70 8.63
CA LEU A 301 -3.45 3.21 9.39
C LEU A 301 -2.13 3.71 8.77
N LEU A 302 -1.07 3.65 9.56
CA LEU A 302 0.30 3.76 9.09
C LEU A 302 1.02 2.42 9.22
N ALA A 303 1.92 2.15 8.28
CA ALA A 303 2.85 1.02 8.33
C ALA A 303 4.22 1.42 7.75
N PRO A 304 5.28 0.61 7.95
CA PRO A 304 6.62 0.93 7.44
C PRO A 304 6.64 0.99 5.91
N GLY A 305 6.91 2.18 5.36
CA GLY A 305 7.08 2.40 3.93
C GLY A 305 8.50 2.79 3.52
N GLY A 306 9.40 3.00 4.50
CA GLY A 306 10.80 3.39 4.25
C GLY A 306 10.98 4.90 4.04
N GLY A 307 12.15 5.42 4.40
CA GLY A 307 12.51 6.82 4.20
C GLY A 307 13.12 7.09 2.82
N THR A 308 13.21 8.36 2.43
CA THR A 308 13.83 8.82 1.17
C THR A 308 15.16 9.54 1.39
N SER A 309 15.59 9.66 2.66
CA SER A 309 16.78 10.44 3.07
C SER A 309 18.12 9.78 2.72
N GLY A 310 18.10 8.59 2.11
CA GLY A 310 19.28 7.87 1.65
C GLY A 310 18.97 6.46 1.13
N PRO A 311 19.95 5.79 0.50
CA PRO A 311 19.76 4.46 -0.08
C PRO A 311 19.49 3.37 0.98
N ASP A 312 19.83 3.65 2.24
CA ASP A 312 19.70 2.74 3.39
C ASP A 312 18.38 2.92 4.15
N GLU A 313 17.46 3.74 3.61
CA GLU A 313 16.23 4.12 4.29
C GLU A 313 15.00 3.38 3.76
N GLY A 314 15.09 2.74 2.60
CA GLY A 314 13.99 1.99 1.98
C GLY A 314 13.70 0.65 2.66
N ILE A 315 12.53 0.08 2.37
CA ILE A 315 12.21 -1.29 2.74
C ILE A 315 12.93 -2.23 1.78
N ILE A 316 13.73 -3.12 2.34
CA ILE A 316 14.41 -4.17 1.57
C ILE A 316 13.48 -5.35 1.46
N SER A 317 13.29 -5.90 0.26
CA SER A 317 12.45 -7.08 0.01
C SER A 317 12.95 -7.81 -1.24
N THR A 318 12.28 -8.90 -1.60
CA THR A 318 12.66 -9.75 -2.73
C THR A 318 12.65 -8.98 -4.04
N ARG A 319 13.71 -9.19 -4.83
CA ARG A 319 13.88 -8.63 -6.17
C ARG A 319 13.47 -9.65 -7.21
N SER A 320 12.80 -9.19 -8.26
CA SER A 320 12.54 -9.99 -9.46
C SER A 320 13.84 -10.28 -10.20
N SER A 321 14.05 -11.54 -10.61
CA SER A 321 15.17 -11.93 -11.47
C SER A 321 15.00 -11.43 -12.91
N LEU A 322 13.79 -10.98 -13.27
CA LEU A 322 13.43 -10.50 -14.60
C LEU A 322 13.56 -8.98 -14.75
N CYS A 323 13.79 -8.24 -13.65
CA CYS A 323 13.97 -6.79 -13.70
C CYS A 323 15.46 -6.42 -13.85
N GLU A 324 15.71 -5.43 -14.71
CA GLU A 324 17.06 -4.89 -14.98
C GLU A 324 17.58 -3.98 -13.84
N ASP A 325 16.94 -3.99 -12.67
CA ASP A 325 17.19 -3.03 -11.59
C ASP A 325 18.50 -3.32 -10.84
N GLU A 326 19.61 -2.64 -11.16
CA GLU A 326 20.94 -2.89 -10.56
C GLU A 326 21.10 -2.42 -9.09
N GLY A 327 20.01 -2.19 -8.36
CA GLY A 327 19.98 -1.37 -7.15
C GLY A 327 20.33 -2.00 -5.79
N TYR A 328 20.79 -3.25 -5.70
CA TYR A 328 21.13 -3.86 -4.40
C TYR A 328 22.36 -4.76 -4.47
N PRO A 329 23.17 -4.88 -3.39
CA PRO A 329 24.44 -5.62 -3.42
C PRO A 329 24.32 -7.12 -3.73
N ASP A 330 23.14 -7.70 -3.62
CA ASP A 330 22.87 -9.11 -3.91
C ASP A 330 21.67 -9.26 -4.87
N PRO A 331 21.61 -10.37 -5.64
CA PRO A 331 20.62 -10.54 -6.69
C PRO A 331 19.21 -10.84 -6.19
N CYS A 332 19.04 -11.19 -4.90
CA CYS A 332 17.76 -11.59 -4.34
C CYS A 332 16.94 -10.44 -3.77
N HIS A 333 17.52 -9.24 -3.64
CA HIS A 333 16.91 -8.15 -2.89
C HIS A 333 16.93 -6.82 -3.63
N ALA A 334 15.99 -5.95 -3.27
CA ALA A 334 15.90 -4.56 -3.70
C ALA A 334 15.41 -3.69 -2.54
N SER A 335 15.82 -2.43 -2.51
CA SER A 335 15.42 -1.44 -1.49
C SER A 335 14.53 -0.38 -2.11
N HIS A 336 13.28 -0.28 -1.66
CA HIS A 336 12.30 0.67 -2.19
C HIS A 336 11.55 1.39 -1.07
N SER A 337 11.13 2.62 -1.34
CA SER A 337 10.35 3.45 -0.41
C SER A 337 9.02 3.84 -1.04
N GLY A 338 7.95 3.80 -0.25
CA GLY A 338 6.61 4.18 -0.70
C GLY A 338 5.51 3.62 0.18
N THR A 339 4.31 4.17 0.05
CA THR A 339 3.08 3.57 0.61
C THR A 339 2.78 2.20 -0.01
N SER A 340 3.31 1.92 -1.21
CA SER A 340 3.31 0.59 -1.84
C SER A 340 4.10 -0.46 -1.06
N ALA A 341 5.11 -0.06 -0.28
CA ALA A 341 5.81 -0.92 0.67
C ALA A 341 5.11 -1.00 2.03
N ALA A 342 4.33 0.01 2.41
CA ALA A 342 3.55 0.02 3.65
C ALA A 342 2.31 -0.91 3.59
N ALA A 343 1.55 -0.87 2.49
CA ALA A 343 0.38 -1.71 2.28
C ALA A 343 0.62 -3.23 2.50
N PRO A 344 1.68 -3.86 1.94
CA PRO A 344 1.92 -5.29 2.13
C PRO A 344 2.28 -5.67 3.58
N HIS A 345 2.79 -4.75 4.40
CA HIS A 345 2.95 -5.01 5.83
C HIS A 345 1.59 -5.23 6.51
N VAL A 346 0.58 -4.43 6.14
CA VAL A 346 -0.80 -4.57 6.64
C VAL A 346 -1.45 -5.83 6.08
N SER A 347 -1.21 -6.16 4.81
CA SER A 347 -1.70 -7.41 4.20
C SER A 347 -1.14 -8.65 4.91
N GLY A 348 0.15 -8.67 5.24
CA GLY A 348 0.72 -9.75 6.04
C GLY A 348 0.19 -9.77 7.48
N ALA A 349 0.01 -8.61 8.13
CA ALA A 349 -0.60 -8.54 9.46
C ALA A 349 -2.03 -9.10 9.47
N ALA A 350 -2.83 -8.80 8.43
CA ALA A 350 -4.15 -9.39 8.23
C ALA A 350 -4.07 -10.92 8.13
N ALA A 351 -3.11 -11.48 7.40
CA ALA A 351 -2.94 -12.93 7.29
C ALA A 351 -2.63 -13.58 8.65
N LEU A 352 -1.81 -12.95 9.50
CA LEU A 352 -1.55 -13.43 10.85
C LEU A 352 -2.82 -13.43 11.73
N ILE A 353 -3.66 -12.39 11.61
CA ILE A 353 -4.92 -12.29 12.34
C ILE A 353 -5.92 -13.36 11.87
N LEU A 354 -6.03 -13.58 10.56
CA LEU A 354 -6.94 -14.59 10.00
C LEU A 354 -6.51 -16.01 10.35
N GLU A 355 -5.21 -16.31 10.36
CA GLU A 355 -4.72 -17.60 10.85
C GLU A 355 -5.10 -17.83 12.32
N LEU A 356 -4.89 -16.83 13.18
CA LEU A 356 -5.27 -16.93 14.59
C LEU A 356 -6.76 -17.24 14.74
N ALA A 357 -7.60 -16.49 14.02
CA ALA A 357 -9.04 -16.68 14.06
C ALA A 357 -9.46 -18.09 13.62
N GLY A 358 -8.86 -18.59 12.53
CA GLY A 358 -9.06 -19.96 12.06
C GLY A 358 -8.64 -21.02 13.08
N ARG A 359 -7.47 -20.87 13.70
CA ARG A 359 -6.97 -21.79 14.74
C ARG A 359 -7.87 -21.85 15.97
N LYS A 360 -8.53 -20.74 16.31
CA LYS A 360 -9.48 -20.64 17.43
C LYS A 360 -10.90 -21.08 17.04
N GLY A 361 -11.16 -21.36 15.76
CA GLY A 361 -12.50 -21.71 15.27
C GLY A 361 -13.50 -20.56 15.43
N MET A 362 -13.05 -19.31 15.29
CA MET A 362 -13.91 -18.13 15.47
C MET A 362 -14.96 -18.04 14.36
N SER A 363 -16.22 -17.79 14.74
CA SER A 363 -17.32 -17.48 13.83
C SER A 363 -17.30 -15.99 13.48
N ILE A 364 -16.43 -15.60 12.54
CA ILE A 364 -16.37 -14.22 12.04
C ILE A 364 -17.30 -14.08 10.84
N LYS A 365 -18.22 -13.11 10.88
CA LYS A 365 -19.19 -12.89 9.80
C LYS A 365 -18.60 -12.15 8.60
N ASN A 366 -17.69 -11.23 8.86
CA ASN A 366 -17.00 -10.44 7.84
C ASN A 366 -15.55 -10.22 8.27
N ASP A 367 -14.64 -10.98 7.65
CA ASP A 367 -13.21 -10.96 7.97
C ASP A 367 -12.60 -9.57 7.77
N HIS A 368 -13.01 -8.84 6.72
CA HIS A 368 -12.54 -7.47 6.47
C HIS A 368 -12.86 -6.50 7.61
N LEU A 369 -14.11 -6.45 8.06
CA LEU A 369 -14.52 -5.57 9.16
C LEU A 369 -13.82 -5.94 10.45
N PHE A 370 -13.73 -7.24 10.75
CA PHE A 370 -13.02 -7.76 11.92
C PHE A 370 -11.54 -7.34 11.91
N VAL A 371 -10.81 -7.64 10.83
CA VAL A 371 -9.40 -7.30 10.68
C VAL A 371 -9.19 -5.79 10.76
N LYS A 372 -10.00 -5.00 10.03
CA LYS A 372 -9.93 -3.53 10.06
C LYS A 372 -10.13 -3.00 11.49
N LYS A 373 -11.09 -3.53 12.24
CA LYS A 373 -11.38 -3.12 13.63
C LYS A 373 -10.23 -3.48 14.59
N VAL A 374 -9.71 -4.68 14.48
CA VAL A 374 -8.60 -5.16 15.31
C VAL A 374 -7.35 -4.31 15.07
N LEU A 375 -6.97 -4.09 13.80
CA LEU A 375 -5.81 -3.29 13.45
C LEU A 375 -5.96 -1.82 13.88
N THR A 376 -7.08 -1.17 13.55
CA THR A 376 -7.31 0.24 13.91
C THR A 376 -7.39 0.47 15.41
N SER A 377 -8.02 -0.43 16.17
CA SER A 377 -8.13 -0.24 17.61
C SER A 377 -6.82 -0.55 18.37
N SER A 378 -5.90 -1.32 17.78
CA SER A 378 -4.61 -1.70 18.38
C SER A 378 -3.43 -0.84 17.92
N ALA A 379 -3.65 0.05 16.95
CA ALA A 379 -2.63 0.92 16.42
C ALA A 379 -2.08 1.89 17.48
N LYS A 380 -0.80 2.22 17.35
CA LYS A 380 -0.10 3.19 18.19
C LYS A 380 -0.29 4.59 17.59
N ASP A 381 -1.03 5.44 18.29
CA ASP A 381 -1.15 6.86 17.99
C ASP A 381 0.24 7.53 18.05
N LEU A 382 0.62 8.21 16.97
CA LEU A 382 1.88 8.93 16.82
C LEU A 382 1.76 10.44 17.07
N GLY A 383 0.55 10.94 17.36
CA GLY A 383 0.28 12.36 17.64
C GLY A 383 0.08 13.26 16.41
N TYR A 384 0.04 12.69 15.20
CA TYR A 384 -0.30 13.42 13.96
C TYR A 384 -1.80 13.68 13.83
N LYS A 385 -2.21 14.50 12.85
CA LYS A 385 -3.64 14.68 12.59
C LYS A 385 -4.25 13.38 12.08
N ARG A 386 -5.55 13.19 12.31
CA ARG A 386 -6.25 11.95 11.91
C ARG A 386 -6.31 11.74 10.39
N ASN A 387 -6.29 12.81 9.60
CA ASN A 387 -6.16 12.76 8.14
C ASN A 387 -4.74 12.43 7.64
N GLU A 388 -3.76 12.31 8.55
CA GLU A 388 -2.38 11.98 8.22
C GLU A 388 -2.01 10.56 8.68
N GLN A 389 -2.44 10.18 9.89
CA GLN A 389 -2.08 8.88 10.48
C GLN A 389 -3.23 7.87 10.60
N GLY A 390 -4.47 8.28 10.39
CA GLY A 390 -5.63 7.45 10.72
C GLY A 390 -5.63 7.10 12.22
N ALA A 391 -5.65 5.81 12.54
CA ALA A 391 -5.54 5.32 13.91
C ALA A 391 -4.09 5.21 14.42
N GLY A 392 -3.08 5.45 13.57
CA GLY A 392 -1.67 5.40 13.92
C GLY A 392 -0.92 4.21 13.31
N LEU A 393 0.28 3.96 13.82
CA LEU A 393 1.17 2.89 13.36
C LEU A 393 0.67 1.52 13.81
N ILE A 394 0.55 0.56 12.90
CA ILE A 394 0.10 -0.80 13.24
C ILE A 394 0.98 -1.46 14.29
N ASN A 395 0.35 -2.23 15.18
CA ASN A 395 1.02 -3.08 16.16
C ASN A 395 0.41 -4.49 16.10
N VAL A 396 1.08 -5.38 15.38
CA VAL A 396 0.57 -6.72 15.05
C VAL A 396 0.42 -7.58 16.31
N TYR A 397 1.30 -7.44 17.30
CA TYR A 397 1.20 -8.20 18.54
C TYR A 397 -0.01 -7.79 19.38
N GLU A 398 -0.25 -6.47 19.53
CA GLU A 398 -1.44 -5.99 20.23
C GLU A 398 -2.72 -6.27 19.43
N ALA A 399 -2.65 -6.24 18.10
CA ALA A 399 -3.74 -6.66 17.23
C ALA A 399 -4.14 -8.13 17.51
N LEU A 400 -3.17 -9.06 17.58
CA LEU A 400 -3.46 -10.46 17.89
C LEU A 400 -4.10 -10.64 19.26
N LYS A 401 -3.61 -9.95 20.31
CA LYS A 401 -4.24 -10.01 21.63
C LYS A 401 -5.70 -9.54 21.61
N LYS A 402 -5.99 -8.47 20.86
CA LYS A 402 -7.37 -8.00 20.70
C LYS A 402 -8.23 -8.99 19.92
N ALA A 403 -7.68 -9.59 18.87
CA ALA A 403 -8.35 -10.64 18.11
C ALA A 403 -8.70 -11.85 19.00
N GLU A 404 -7.83 -12.26 19.93
CA GLU A 404 -8.12 -13.36 20.85
C GLU A 404 -9.30 -13.09 21.78
N THR A 405 -9.55 -11.83 22.12
CA THR A 405 -10.68 -11.43 22.97
C THR A 405 -11.95 -11.12 22.20
N TYR A 406 -11.91 -11.14 20.86
CA TYR A 406 -13.04 -10.77 20.02
C TYR A 406 -14.09 -11.87 20.03
N THR A 407 -15.34 -11.49 20.32
CA THR A 407 -16.45 -12.45 20.47
C THR A 407 -17.37 -12.44 19.25
N GLU A 408 -18.22 -13.46 19.13
CA GLU A 408 -19.30 -13.46 18.12
C GLU A 408 -20.27 -12.28 18.34
N GLU A 409 -20.49 -11.86 19.59
CA GLU A 409 -21.27 -10.68 19.94
C GLU A 409 -20.64 -9.39 19.38
N ASP A 410 -19.30 -9.25 19.49
CA ASP A 410 -18.57 -8.14 18.89
C ASP A 410 -18.67 -8.14 17.36
N SER A 411 -18.60 -9.33 16.73
CA SER A 411 -18.78 -9.50 15.28
C SER A 411 -20.17 -9.04 14.83
N MET A 412 -21.22 -9.44 15.56
CA MET A 412 -22.60 -9.10 15.23
C MET A 412 -22.85 -7.60 15.43
N LYS A 413 -22.29 -7.03 16.50
CA LYS A 413 -22.37 -5.59 16.76
C LYS A 413 -21.71 -4.77 15.65
N GLU A 414 -20.53 -5.17 15.18
CA GLU A 414 -19.85 -4.44 14.11
C GLU A 414 -20.60 -4.56 12.77
N GLU A 415 -21.25 -5.70 12.48
CA GLU A 415 -22.10 -5.86 11.30
C GLU A 415 -23.31 -4.91 11.35
N VAL A 416 -24.00 -4.83 12.50
CA VAL A 416 -25.12 -3.90 12.71
C VAL A 416 -24.67 -2.44 12.64
N ASP A 417 -23.55 -2.09 13.29
CA ASP A 417 -22.99 -0.74 13.25
C ASP A 417 -22.58 -0.36 11.82
N SER A 418 -22.08 -1.31 11.01
CA SER A 418 -21.80 -1.08 9.59
C SER A 418 -23.07 -0.79 8.80
N ILE A 419 -24.16 -1.53 9.04
CA ILE A 419 -25.45 -1.28 8.39
C ILE A 419 -25.99 0.09 8.79
N GLY A 420 -25.91 0.43 10.08
CA GLY A 420 -26.33 1.74 10.59
C GLY A 420 -25.56 2.90 9.97
N ARG A 421 -24.23 2.78 9.80
CA ARG A 421 -23.41 3.78 9.09
C ARG A 421 -23.80 3.90 7.62
N ASP A 422 -24.01 2.79 6.93
CA ASP A 422 -24.43 2.78 5.52
C ASP A 422 -25.83 3.44 5.38
N LEU A 423 -26.79 3.11 6.26
CA LEU A 423 -28.12 3.73 6.30
C LEU A 423 -28.07 5.23 6.58
N ALA A 424 -27.28 5.67 7.56
CA ALA A 424 -27.15 7.08 7.92
C ALA A 424 -26.51 7.93 6.79
N SER A 425 -25.80 7.30 5.86
CA SER A 425 -25.25 7.97 4.68
C SER A 425 -26.30 8.25 3.59
N ILE A 426 -27.47 7.60 3.66
CA ILE A 426 -28.54 7.69 2.65
C ILE A 426 -29.81 8.33 3.24
N LEU A 427 -30.09 8.07 4.51
CA LEU A 427 -31.30 8.47 5.22
C LEU A 427 -31.00 9.49 6.32
N VAL A 428 -32.01 10.27 6.72
CA VAL A 428 -31.86 11.27 7.79
C VAL A 428 -31.43 10.58 9.11
N PRO A 429 -30.36 11.04 9.79
CA PRO A 429 -29.74 10.32 10.92
C PRO A 429 -30.68 9.95 12.07
N SER A 430 -31.70 10.77 12.35
CA SER A 430 -32.66 10.54 13.44
C SER A 430 -33.53 9.29 13.26
N ALA A 431 -33.78 8.87 12.02
CA ALA A 431 -34.56 7.66 11.74
C ALA A 431 -33.74 6.35 11.91
N VAL A 432 -32.41 6.44 11.81
CA VAL A 432 -31.50 5.27 11.77
C VAL A 432 -31.09 4.80 13.17
N ILE A 433 -31.04 5.71 14.14
CA ILE A 433 -30.61 5.43 15.53
C ILE A 433 -31.58 4.46 16.24
N GLY A 434 -32.89 4.60 16.01
CA GLY A 434 -33.92 3.73 16.60
C GLY A 434 -33.90 2.31 16.02
N ALA A 435 -33.65 2.16 14.73
CA ALA A 435 -33.66 0.85 14.08
C ALA A 435 -32.40 0.03 14.40
N SER A 436 -31.23 0.69 14.46
CA SER A 436 -29.95 0.02 14.78
C SER A 436 -29.94 -0.57 16.19
N SER A 437 -30.50 0.14 17.17
CA SER A 437 -30.58 -0.33 18.56
C SER A 437 -31.53 -1.53 18.74
N ILE A 438 -32.63 -1.58 17.99
CA ILE A 438 -33.59 -2.69 18.03
C ILE A 438 -33.04 -3.93 17.30
N LEU A 439 -32.39 -3.75 16.15
CA LEU A 439 -31.69 -4.84 15.44
C LEU A 439 -30.58 -5.45 16.31
N LEU A 440 -29.78 -4.60 16.97
CA LEU A 440 -28.74 -5.05 17.89
C LEU A 440 -29.32 -5.84 19.08
N GLY A 441 -30.44 -5.36 19.66
CA GLY A 441 -31.15 -6.04 20.74
C GLY A 441 -31.67 -7.43 20.35
N ALA A 442 -32.20 -7.56 19.13
CA ALA A 442 -32.69 -8.82 18.57
C ALA A 442 -31.59 -9.88 18.38
N LEU A 443 -30.39 -9.42 17.99
CA LEU A 443 -29.25 -10.26 17.62
C LEU A 443 -28.42 -10.70 18.82
N ILE A 444 -28.23 -9.84 19.83
CA ILE A 444 -27.32 -10.10 20.96
C ILE A 444 -27.97 -10.88 22.12
N GLN A 445 -29.31 -10.87 22.25
CA GLN A 445 -29.98 -11.45 23.45
C GLN A 445 -30.91 -12.67 23.19
N PRO A 446 -30.41 -13.80 22.67
CA PRO A 446 -31.25 -14.99 22.45
C PRO A 446 -31.79 -15.61 23.77
N LYS A 447 -31.13 -15.39 24.91
CA LYS A 447 -31.49 -15.97 26.22
C LYS A 447 -32.39 -15.09 27.11
N LYS A 448 -32.52 -13.78 26.83
CA LYS A 448 -33.46 -12.88 27.50
C LYS A 448 -34.62 -12.53 26.56
N ARG A 449 -35.40 -13.55 26.24
CA ARG A 449 -36.57 -13.49 25.35
C ARG A 449 -37.77 -12.70 25.90
N ARG A 450 -37.56 -11.64 26.70
CA ARG A 450 -38.65 -10.98 27.45
C ARG A 450 -39.03 -9.57 27.06
N GLU A 451 -38.29 -8.83 26.22
CA GLU A 451 -38.69 -7.44 25.92
C GLU A 451 -38.64 -7.00 24.45
N THR A 452 -38.16 -7.81 23.50
CA THR A 452 -38.30 -7.48 22.07
C THR A 452 -38.90 -8.67 21.33
N SER A 453 -40.13 -8.52 20.86
CA SER A 453 -40.81 -9.56 20.08
C SER A 453 -40.22 -9.62 18.67
N LEU A 454 -40.14 -10.81 18.07
CA LEU A 454 -39.80 -10.96 16.64
C LEU A 454 -40.67 -10.03 15.74
N GLN A 455 -41.90 -9.75 16.15
CA GLN A 455 -42.80 -8.80 15.47
C GLN A 455 -42.25 -7.36 15.48
N GLU A 456 -41.63 -6.90 16.56
CA GLU A 456 -41.01 -5.57 16.60
C GLU A 456 -39.78 -5.49 15.72
N VAL A 457 -39.02 -6.59 15.59
CA VAL A 457 -37.87 -6.70 14.69
C VAL A 457 -38.33 -6.62 13.23
N TYR A 458 -39.31 -7.43 12.84
CA TYR A 458 -39.90 -7.38 11.51
C TYR A 458 -40.51 -6.00 11.21
N ALA A 459 -41.23 -5.40 12.16
CA ALA A 459 -41.80 -4.06 11.99
C ALA A 459 -40.73 -2.94 11.86
N GLN A 460 -39.51 -3.13 12.36
CA GLN A 460 -38.41 -2.21 12.11
C GLN A 460 -37.74 -2.46 10.76
N VAL A 461 -37.58 -3.72 10.37
CA VAL A 461 -37.10 -4.09 9.04
C VAL A 461 -38.04 -3.54 7.97
N ASP A 462 -39.35 -3.73 8.10
CA ASP A 462 -40.35 -3.21 7.16
C ASP A 462 -40.28 -1.69 7.05
N ARG A 463 -40.13 -0.98 8.18
CA ARG A 463 -39.92 0.48 8.17
C ARG A 463 -38.66 0.90 7.41
N ILE A 464 -37.56 0.17 7.57
CA ILE A 464 -36.32 0.44 6.82
C ILE A 464 -36.56 0.18 5.33
N LEU A 465 -37.24 -0.91 4.97
CA LEU A 465 -37.56 -1.24 3.58
C LEU A 465 -38.43 -0.16 2.93
N ASP A 466 -39.48 0.31 3.61
CA ASP A 466 -40.35 1.40 3.15
C ASP A 466 -39.56 2.70 2.91
N MET A 467 -38.63 3.02 3.83
CA MET A 467 -37.76 4.20 3.68
C MET A 467 -36.81 4.06 2.49
N LEU A 468 -36.22 2.89 2.29
CA LEU A 468 -35.34 2.62 1.16
C LEU A 468 -36.11 2.66 -0.16
N GLU A 469 -37.32 2.11 -0.21
CA GLU A 469 -38.18 2.16 -1.40
C GLU A 469 -38.57 3.59 -1.75
N SER A 470 -38.98 4.39 -0.76
CA SER A 470 -39.27 5.83 -0.95
C SER A 470 -38.06 6.59 -1.46
N ARG A 471 -36.87 6.31 -0.91
CA ARG A 471 -35.61 6.91 -1.37
C ARG A 471 -35.25 6.50 -2.79
N MET A 472 -35.40 5.22 -3.16
CA MET A 472 -35.20 4.74 -4.53
C MET A 472 -36.13 5.46 -5.51
N PHE A 473 -37.40 5.64 -5.13
CA PHE A 473 -38.37 6.38 -5.95
C PHE A 473 -37.94 7.83 -6.17
N GLN A 474 -37.56 8.54 -5.10
CA GLN A 474 -37.06 9.92 -5.19
C GLN A 474 -35.82 10.02 -6.08
N LEU A 475 -34.83 9.14 -5.89
CA LEU A 475 -33.61 9.12 -6.70
C LEU A 475 -33.91 8.92 -8.18
N ASN A 476 -34.86 8.04 -8.52
CA ASN A 476 -35.27 7.80 -9.90
C ASN A 476 -35.94 9.03 -10.52
N GLU A 477 -36.81 9.71 -9.77
CA GLU A 477 -37.44 10.96 -10.22
C GLU A 477 -36.42 12.09 -10.38
N ASP A 478 -35.52 12.27 -9.42
CA ASP A 478 -34.47 13.28 -9.46
C ASP A 478 -33.53 13.05 -10.65
N TYR A 479 -33.17 11.79 -10.91
CA TYR A 479 -32.36 11.42 -12.07
C TYR A 479 -33.08 11.70 -13.40
N ARG A 480 -34.34 11.28 -13.52
CA ARG A 480 -35.16 11.54 -14.73
C ARG A 480 -35.35 13.01 -15.02
N ARG A 481 -35.43 13.84 -13.97
CA ARG A 481 -35.54 15.30 -14.06
C ARG A 481 -34.20 16.01 -14.28
N GLY A 482 -33.09 15.27 -14.29
CA GLY A 482 -31.74 15.83 -14.43
C GLY A 482 -31.29 16.64 -13.22
N VAL A 483 -31.94 16.47 -12.06
CA VAL A 483 -31.59 17.13 -10.79
C VAL A 483 -30.28 16.56 -10.23
N ILE A 484 -30.07 15.25 -10.42
CA ILE A 484 -28.83 14.56 -10.04
C ILE A 484 -28.16 13.93 -11.26
N PRO A 485 -26.82 13.93 -11.33
CA PRO A 485 -26.09 13.32 -12.43
C PRO A 485 -26.09 11.77 -12.35
N PRO A 486 -25.82 11.06 -13.47
CA PRO A 486 -25.89 9.60 -13.54
C PRO A 486 -24.98 8.86 -12.54
N ASP A 487 -23.81 9.41 -12.24
CA ASP A 487 -22.85 8.87 -11.28
C ASP A 487 -23.38 8.93 -9.85
N GLN A 488 -24.00 10.05 -9.46
CA GLN A 488 -24.65 10.20 -8.15
C GLN A 488 -25.84 9.25 -8.00
N TYR A 489 -26.70 9.14 -9.01
CA TYR A 489 -27.81 8.18 -9.01
C TYR A 489 -27.32 6.73 -8.86
N SER A 490 -26.32 6.36 -9.68
CA SER A 490 -25.73 5.02 -9.65
C SER A 490 -25.02 4.74 -8.33
N GLU A 491 -24.44 5.74 -7.65
CA GLU A 491 -23.86 5.58 -6.31
C GLU A 491 -24.93 5.21 -5.28
N GLU A 492 -25.95 6.05 -5.15
CA GLU A 492 -26.99 5.89 -4.14
C GLU A 492 -27.74 4.55 -4.32
N MET A 493 -28.06 4.16 -5.57
CA MET A 493 -28.70 2.87 -5.85
C MET A 493 -27.84 1.66 -5.47
N MET A 494 -26.53 1.73 -5.72
CA MET A 494 -25.57 0.68 -5.36
C MET A 494 -25.46 0.54 -3.83
N ARG A 495 -25.48 1.66 -3.10
CA ARG A 495 -25.50 1.65 -1.63
C ARG A 495 -26.79 1.05 -1.08
N ILE A 496 -27.94 1.43 -1.64
CA ILE A 496 -29.23 0.83 -1.27
C ILE A 496 -29.20 -0.68 -1.51
N SER A 497 -28.69 -1.13 -2.66
CA SER A 497 -28.54 -2.56 -2.97
C SER A 497 -27.63 -3.29 -1.96
N SER A 498 -26.49 -2.68 -1.60
CA SER A 498 -25.61 -3.20 -0.56
C SER A 498 -26.31 -3.32 0.81
N ILE A 499 -27.07 -2.29 1.21
CA ILE A 499 -27.84 -2.31 2.46
C ILE A 499 -28.89 -3.44 2.43
N LEU A 500 -29.62 -3.58 1.32
CA LEU A 500 -30.62 -4.65 1.17
C LEU A 500 -29.98 -6.04 1.24
N LEU A 501 -28.80 -6.24 0.64
CA LEU A 501 -28.05 -7.49 0.76
C LEU A 501 -27.64 -7.77 2.20
N LYS A 502 -27.09 -6.78 2.91
CA LYS A 502 -26.70 -6.91 4.32
C LYS A 502 -27.91 -7.19 5.21
N LEU A 503 -29.02 -6.48 5.01
CA LEU A 503 -30.27 -6.70 5.74
C LEU A 503 -30.83 -8.11 5.48
N ASN A 504 -30.82 -8.58 4.24
CA ASN A 504 -31.27 -9.93 3.91
C ASN A 504 -30.43 -11.01 4.61
N GLU A 505 -29.10 -10.87 4.59
CA GLU A 505 -28.21 -11.78 5.33
C GLU A 505 -28.41 -11.67 6.84
N LEU A 506 -28.71 -10.48 7.37
CA LEU A 506 -29.05 -10.27 8.77
C LEU A 506 -30.36 -10.96 9.16
N ILE A 507 -31.41 -10.81 8.36
CA ILE A 507 -32.73 -11.41 8.58
C ILE A 507 -32.65 -12.93 8.55
N LYS A 508 -31.90 -13.52 7.63
CA LYS A 508 -31.68 -14.99 7.59
C LYS A 508 -31.04 -15.54 8.87
N LYS A 509 -30.31 -14.70 9.62
CA LYS A 509 -29.62 -15.08 10.87
C LYS A 509 -30.53 -14.98 12.10
N ILE A 510 -31.52 -14.08 12.07
CA ILE A 510 -32.55 -13.88 13.12
C ILE A 510 -33.58 -14.99 13.02
#